data_AF-A0A347U9P2-F1
#
_entry.id   AF-A0A347U9P2-F1
#
_cell.length_a   1.000
_cell.length_b   1.000
_cell.length_c   1.000
_cell.angle_alpha   90.00
_cell.angle_beta   90.00
_cell.angle_gamma   90.00
#
_symmetry.space_group_name_H-M   'P 1'
#
loop_
_entity.id
_entity.type
_entity.pdbx_description
1 polymer ?
#
loop_
_entity_poly.entity_id
_entity_poly.type
_entity_poly.pdbx_seq_one_letter_code
_entity_poly.pdbx_strand_id
1 'polypeptide(L)'
;MRKINIKDLELTIDITQILNLLASKSKIIIDVDGNIYKNSDETKKKAVVFKNENLSDISTLLDAKAIASKLFADYKATILGTSCKIKPVVNWQNIIDMNKENMLYFDHQSDGVEIFEDKTLENYGWHASDLEINYRELSEFIEENCSGTLLCYDNEIQFSGFVIVDDIEEVRTKVKEFIIEKAKKNIEDEIIDIEDDDVIEALDFFGIRI
;
A
#
# COMPACT_ATOMS: atom_id res chain seq x y z
N MET A 1 -0.70 -11.40 -4.43
CA MET A 1 -1.14 -10.40 -3.42
C MET A 1 -2.66 -10.30 -3.28
N ARG A 2 -3.22 -9.78 -2.15
CA ARG A 2 -4.66 -9.46 -2.03
C ARG A 2 -4.95 -8.08 -2.62
N LYS A 3 -5.68 -8.02 -3.74
CA LYS A 3 -6.16 -6.76 -4.35
C LYS A 3 -7.46 -6.31 -3.69
N ILE A 4 -7.50 -5.05 -3.24
CA ILE A 4 -8.67 -4.40 -2.66
C ILE A 4 -8.92 -3.11 -3.43
N ASN A 5 -10.08 -3.01 -4.07
CA ASN A 5 -10.54 -1.78 -4.68
C ASN A 5 -11.33 -0.97 -3.64
N ILE A 6 -10.83 0.20 -3.27
CA ILE A 6 -11.40 1.03 -2.22
C ILE A 6 -12.80 1.55 -2.58
N LYS A 7 -13.13 1.65 -3.88
CA LYS A 7 -14.47 2.06 -4.34
C LYS A 7 -15.56 1.09 -3.88
N ASP A 8 -15.19 -0.18 -3.72
CA ASP A 8 -16.09 -1.29 -3.36
C ASP A 8 -16.05 -1.55 -1.84
N LEU A 9 -15.15 -0.89 -1.10
CA LEU A 9 -14.96 -1.09 0.33
C LEU A 9 -16.04 -0.36 1.14
N GLU A 10 -16.78 -1.13 1.94
CA GLU A 10 -17.68 -0.63 2.97
C GLU A 10 -17.34 -1.32 4.29
N LEU A 11 -17.01 -0.55 5.33
CA LEU A 11 -16.72 -1.08 6.64
C LEU A 11 -17.89 -0.87 7.58
N THR A 12 -18.19 -1.89 8.37
CA THR A 12 -19.18 -1.83 9.45
C THR A 12 -18.46 -1.86 10.79
N ILE A 13 -18.54 -0.76 11.53
CA ILE A 13 -17.85 -0.54 12.80
C ILE A 13 -18.86 -0.57 13.93
N ASP A 14 -18.55 -1.31 15.00
CA ASP A 14 -19.32 -1.30 16.23
C ASP A 14 -18.97 -0.05 17.06
N ILE A 15 -19.95 0.86 17.19
CA ILE A 15 -19.81 2.12 17.92
C ILE A 15 -19.47 1.87 19.39
N THR A 16 -19.89 0.75 19.98
CA THR A 16 -19.57 0.45 21.39
C THR A 16 -18.06 0.29 21.61
N GLN A 17 -17.34 -0.27 20.64
CA GLN A 17 -15.88 -0.39 20.68
C GLN A 17 -15.23 1.00 20.61
N ILE A 18 -15.73 1.87 19.73
CA ILE A 18 -15.27 3.25 19.60
C ILE A 18 -15.47 4.01 20.91
N LEU A 19 -16.64 3.93 21.53
CA LEU A 19 -16.93 4.61 22.79
C LEU A 19 -15.98 4.16 23.92
N ASN A 20 -15.68 2.87 24.00
CA ASN A 20 -14.73 2.34 24.97
C ASN A 20 -13.31 2.92 24.75
N LEU A 21 -12.86 3.01 23.50
CA LEU A 21 -11.55 3.58 23.14
C LEU A 21 -11.47 5.08 23.44
N LEU A 22 -12.57 5.81 23.21
CA LEU A 22 -12.67 7.22 23.55
C LEU A 22 -12.60 7.45 25.07
N ALA A 23 -13.32 6.63 25.84
CA ALA A 23 -13.30 6.71 27.30
C ALA A 23 -11.88 6.44 27.86
N SER A 24 -11.12 5.54 27.24
CA SER A 24 -9.71 5.28 27.59
C SER A 24 -8.71 6.23 26.93
N LYS A 25 -9.16 7.28 26.22
CA LYS A 25 -8.32 8.24 25.49
C LYS A 25 -7.27 7.56 24.58
N SER A 26 -7.62 6.42 24.01
CA SER A 26 -6.73 5.63 23.16
C SER A 26 -6.82 6.08 21.70
N LYS A 27 -5.73 5.99 20.94
CA LYS A 27 -5.80 6.20 19.48
C LYS A 27 -6.77 5.20 18.87
N ILE A 28 -7.38 5.58 17.76
CA ILE A 28 -8.27 4.72 16.99
C ILE A 28 -7.70 4.62 15.58
N ILE A 29 -7.22 3.44 15.24
CA ILE A 29 -6.70 3.15 13.90
C ILE A 29 -7.51 1.99 13.34
N ILE A 30 -7.98 2.10 12.09
CA ILE A 30 -8.79 1.06 11.44
C ILE A 30 -8.14 0.65 10.13
N ASP A 31 -7.95 -0.65 9.92
CA ASP A 31 -7.44 -1.20 8.66
C ASP A 31 -8.56 -1.47 7.64
N VAL A 32 -8.16 -1.87 6.42
CA VAL A 32 -9.05 -2.26 5.32
C VAL A 32 -10.00 -3.43 5.64
N ASP A 33 -9.75 -4.18 6.72
CA ASP A 33 -10.59 -5.28 7.18
C ASP A 33 -11.53 -4.87 8.32
N GLY A 34 -11.45 -3.63 8.78
CA GLY A 34 -12.24 -3.12 9.90
C GLY A 34 -11.68 -3.49 11.29
N ASN A 35 -10.46 -4.02 11.36
CA ASN A 35 -9.80 -4.27 12.63
C ASN A 35 -9.40 -2.94 13.27
N ILE A 36 -9.59 -2.82 14.58
CA ILE A 36 -9.30 -1.60 15.34
C ILE A 36 -8.05 -1.78 16.19
N TYR A 37 -7.11 -0.85 16.04
CA TYR A 37 -5.82 -0.82 16.74
C TYR A 37 -5.67 0.44 17.60
N LYS A 38 -4.82 0.35 18.62
CA LYS A 38 -4.59 1.43 19.59
C LYS A 38 -3.20 2.06 19.46
N ASN A 39 -2.28 1.41 18.76
CA ASN A 39 -0.94 1.90 18.47
C ASN A 39 -0.60 1.75 16.98
N SER A 40 0.11 2.73 16.43
CA SER A 40 0.64 2.73 15.07
C SER A 40 1.61 1.57 14.81
N ASP A 41 2.34 1.10 15.81
CA ASP A 41 3.23 -0.07 15.66
C ASP A 41 2.48 -1.36 15.29
N GLU A 42 1.23 -1.50 15.75
CA GLU A 42 0.38 -2.66 15.42
C GLU A 42 -0.11 -2.62 13.96
N THR A 43 0.07 -1.48 13.30
CA THR A 43 -0.35 -1.22 11.92
C THR A 43 0.78 -1.21 10.91
N LYS A 44 1.99 -1.58 11.33
CA LYS A 44 3.09 -1.85 10.41
C LYS A 44 2.65 -2.95 9.44
N LYS A 45 2.90 -2.72 8.15
CA LYS A 45 2.52 -3.64 7.07
C LYS A 45 1.01 -3.89 6.95
N LYS A 46 0.17 -2.94 7.41
CA LYS A 46 -1.29 -2.98 7.23
C LYS A 46 -1.75 -1.79 6.41
N ALA A 47 -2.73 -2.01 5.54
CA ALA A 47 -3.41 -0.94 4.85
C ALA A 47 -4.42 -0.26 5.80
N VAL A 48 -4.10 0.95 6.23
CA VAL A 48 -4.90 1.73 7.19
C VAL A 48 -5.86 2.63 6.44
N VAL A 49 -7.15 2.62 6.79
CA VAL A 49 -8.16 3.48 6.16
C VAL A 49 -8.67 4.59 7.07
N PHE A 50 -8.32 4.57 8.36
CA PHE A 50 -8.70 5.60 9.31
C PHE A 50 -7.66 5.70 10.43
N LYS A 51 -7.29 6.93 10.81
CA LYS A 51 -6.52 7.23 12.03
C LYS A 51 -7.15 8.41 12.75
N ASN A 52 -7.37 8.28 14.05
CA ASN A 52 -7.62 9.40 14.93
C ASN A 52 -6.65 9.33 16.12
N GLU A 53 -5.75 10.31 16.17
CA GLU A 53 -4.72 10.41 17.21
C GLU A 53 -5.03 11.48 18.26
N ASN A 54 -5.89 12.44 17.94
CA ASN A 54 -6.24 13.57 18.80
C ASN A 54 -7.72 13.52 19.18
N LEU A 55 -8.02 12.84 20.28
CA LEU A 55 -9.37 12.71 20.81
C LEU A 55 -9.88 13.94 21.58
N SER A 56 -9.07 14.99 21.71
CA SER A 56 -9.35 16.19 22.52
C SER A 56 -10.61 16.95 22.10
N ASP A 57 -11.11 16.72 20.90
CA ASP A 57 -12.18 17.52 20.31
C ASP A 57 -13.58 16.89 20.45
N ILE A 58 -13.70 15.64 20.91
CA ILE A 58 -14.99 14.97 21.05
C ILE A 58 -15.47 15.09 22.49
N SER A 59 -16.47 15.95 22.72
CA SER A 59 -17.12 16.09 24.02
C SER A 59 -17.74 14.76 24.46
N THR A 60 -17.42 14.33 25.68
CA THR A 60 -17.98 13.12 26.31
C THR A 60 -19.47 13.23 26.65
N LEU A 61 -20.06 14.41 26.48
CA LEU A 61 -21.49 14.68 26.69
C LEU A 61 -22.34 14.38 25.44
N LEU A 62 -21.72 14.04 24.31
CA LEU A 62 -22.43 13.69 23.08
C LEU A 62 -22.95 12.26 23.13
N ASP A 63 -24.12 12.01 22.53
CA ASP A 63 -24.61 10.65 22.34
C ASP A 63 -23.75 9.86 21.33
N ALA A 64 -23.90 8.54 21.33
CA ALA A 64 -23.13 7.61 20.49
C ALA A 64 -23.21 7.95 18.99
N LYS A 65 -24.37 8.43 18.54
CA LYS A 65 -24.60 8.80 17.14
C LYS A 65 -23.87 10.09 16.80
N ALA A 66 -23.94 11.10 17.65
CA ALA A 66 -23.23 12.36 17.47
C ALA A 66 -21.70 12.16 17.48
N ILE A 67 -21.20 11.29 18.36
CA ILE A 67 -19.78 10.91 18.42
C ILE A 67 -19.35 10.26 17.10
N ALA A 68 -20.05 9.22 16.65
CA ALA A 68 -19.69 8.51 15.42
C ALA A 68 -19.78 9.43 14.18
N SER A 69 -20.82 10.27 14.09
CA SER A 69 -20.95 11.25 13.01
C SER A 69 -19.80 12.25 12.97
N LYS A 70 -19.32 12.70 14.13
CA LYS A 70 -18.18 13.63 14.21
C LYS A 70 -16.87 12.91 13.88
N LEU A 71 -16.66 11.71 14.41
CA LEU A 71 -15.43 10.94 14.22
C LEU A 71 -15.22 10.54 12.75
N PHE A 72 -16.31 10.19 12.06
CA PHE A 72 -16.30 9.70 10.68
C PHE A 72 -16.92 10.69 9.69
N ALA A 73 -16.85 11.99 9.98
CA ALA A 73 -17.46 13.05 9.16
C ALA A 73 -17.00 12.97 7.68
N ASP A 74 -15.71 12.71 7.46
CA ASP A 74 -15.10 12.61 6.13
C ASP A 74 -15.42 11.30 5.39
N TYR A 75 -16.18 10.38 6.02
CA TYR A 75 -16.44 9.04 5.49
C TYR A 75 -17.91 8.77 5.17
N LYS A 76 -18.76 9.82 5.18
CA LYS A 76 -20.21 9.75 4.93
C LYS A 76 -20.89 8.64 5.76
N ALA A 77 -20.60 8.62 7.06
CA ALA A 77 -21.04 7.57 7.96
C ALA A 77 -22.58 7.41 8.01
N THR A 78 -23.06 6.16 7.95
CA THR A 78 -24.47 5.80 8.15
C THR A 78 -24.61 5.02 9.45
N ILE A 79 -25.41 5.54 10.39
CA ILE A 79 -25.52 5.00 11.74
C ILE A 79 -26.91 4.38 11.95
N LEU A 80 -26.94 3.11 12.33
CA LEU A 80 -28.15 2.37 12.69
C LEU A 80 -27.92 1.61 14.00
N GLY A 81 -28.55 2.05 15.08
CA GLY A 81 -28.31 1.49 16.42
C GLY A 81 -26.85 1.68 16.83
N THR A 82 -26.15 0.57 17.12
CA THR A 82 -24.72 0.54 17.45
C THR A 82 -23.81 0.32 16.24
N SER A 83 -24.37 0.17 15.04
CA SER A 83 -23.62 -0.07 13.82
C SER A 83 -23.35 1.25 13.08
N CYS A 84 -22.08 1.51 12.75
CA CYS A 84 -21.64 2.63 11.92
C CYS A 84 -21.06 2.09 10.61
N LYS A 85 -21.69 2.39 9.48
CA LYS A 85 -21.16 2.06 8.15
C LYS A 85 -20.38 3.23 7.59
N ILE A 86 -19.16 2.99 7.11
CA ILE A 86 -18.31 4.01 6.46
C ILE A 86 -17.88 3.56 5.07
N LYS A 87 -17.63 4.53 4.18
CA LYS A 87 -17.10 4.30 2.83
C LYS A 87 -15.74 4.98 2.67
N PRO A 88 -14.61 4.26 2.82
CA PRO A 88 -13.27 4.85 2.77
C PRO A 88 -12.92 5.62 1.49
N VAL A 89 -13.48 5.25 0.34
CA VAL A 89 -13.19 5.89 -0.96
C VAL A 89 -13.35 7.41 -0.96
N VAL A 90 -14.27 7.97 -0.16
CA VAL A 90 -14.49 9.42 -0.15
C VAL A 90 -13.33 10.21 0.48
N ASN A 91 -12.42 9.53 1.19
CA ASN A 91 -11.24 10.12 1.81
C ASN A 91 -9.93 9.52 1.25
N TRP A 92 -9.95 9.10 -0.02
CA TRP A 92 -8.86 8.35 -0.65
C TRP A 92 -7.49 9.03 -0.54
N GLN A 93 -7.42 10.34 -0.78
CA GLN A 93 -6.15 11.09 -0.70
C GLN A 93 -5.50 11.00 0.69
N ASN A 94 -6.30 11.21 1.75
CA ASN A 94 -5.81 11.10 3.11
C ASN A 94 -5.41 9.65 3.45
N ILE A 95 -6.08 8.66 2.86
CA ILE A 95 -5.72 7.25 3.02
C ILE A 95 -4.35 6.95 2.40
N ILE A 96 -4.05 7.49 1.22
CA ILE A 96 -2.71 7.39 0.63
C ILE A 96 -1.68 7.99 1.60
N ASP A 97 -1.92 9.22 2.07
CA ASP A 97 -1.02 9.92 2.99
C ASP A 97 -0.78 9.14 4.30
N MET A 98 -1.84 8.53 4.86
CA MET A 98 -1.75 7.73 6.09
C MET A 98 -0.90 6.46 5.97
N ASN A 99 -0.68 5.97 4.73
CA ASN A 99 0.04 4.72 4.46
C ASN A 99 1.44 4.93 3.84
N LYS A 100 1.91 6.16 3.67
CA LYS A 100 3.23 6.46 3.08
C LYS A 100 4.39 5.66 3.70
N GLU A 101 4.39 5.51 5.02
CA GLU A 101 5.45 4.77 5.71
C GLU A 101 5.32 3.24 5.60
N ASN A 102 4.16 2.73 5.14
CA ASN A 102 3.90 1.30 4.99
C ASN A 102 4.01 0.82 3.53
N MET A 103 3.83 1.71 2.56
CA MET A 103 3.81 1.32 1.15
C MET A 103 5.22 0.99 0.64
N LEU A 104 5.30 0.00 -0.23
CA LEU A 104 6.50 -0.35 -0.98
C LEU A 104 6.65 0.55 -2.21
N TYR A 105 5.54 0.88 -2.87
CA TYR A 105 5.49 1.86 -3.95
C TYR A 105 4.08 2.42 -4.06
N PHE A 106 3.97 3.56 -4.74
CA PHE A 106 2.73 4.14 -5.19
C PHE A 106 2.68 4.10 -6.73
N ASP A 107 1.54 3.69 -7.27
CA ASP A 107 1.25 3.65 -8.69
C ASP A 107 0.35 4.83 -9.05
N HIS A 108 0.95 5.84 -9.67
CA HIS A 108 0.28 7.08 -10.03
C HIS A 108 -0.47 6.92 -11.36
N GLN A 109 -1.62 7.57 -11.48
CA GLN A 109 -2.47 7.46 -12.68
C GLN A 109 -1.76 7.85 -13.98
N SER A 110 -0.88 8.85 -13.93
CA SER A 110 -0.14 9.39 -15.08
C SER A 110 1.16 8.65 -15.34
N ASP A 111 1.96 8.47 -14.28
CA ASP A 111 3.38 8.14 -14.40
C ASP A 111 3.67 6.67 -14.10
N GLY A 112 2.68 5.95 -13.55
CA GLY A 112 2.82 4.57 -13.15
C GLY A 112 3.64 4.42 -11.87
N VAL A 113 4.45 3.36 -11.81
CA VAL A 113 5.38 3.11 -10.71
C VAL A 113 6.73 3.69 -11.09
N GLU A 114 7.20 4.68 -10.32
CA GLU A 114 8.47 5.36 -10.59
C GLU A 114 9.58 5.01 -9.58
N ILE A 115 9.21 4.59 -8.37
CA ILE A 115 10.14 4.39 -7.26
C ILE A 115 9.66 3.29 -6.32
N PHE A 116 10.60 2.52 -5.77
CA PHE A 116 10.39 1.70 -4.60
C PHE A 116 10.88 2.42 -3.33
N GLU A 117 10.04 2.49 -2.30
CA GLU A 117 10.38 3.07 -0.99
C GLU A 117 11.46 2.25 -0.25
N ASP A 118 11.62 0.98 -0.64
CA ASP A 118 12.71 0.13 -0.16
C ASP A 118 13.99 0.36 -0.97
N LYS A 119 15.03 0.89 -0.32
CA LYS A 119 16.31 1.24 -0.97
C LYS A 119 16.98 0.09 -1.74
N THR A 120 16.83 -1.15 -1.28
CA THR A 120 17.47 -2.29 -1.96
C THR A 120 16.71 -2.64 -3.22
N LEU A 121 15.38 -2.69 -3.15
CA LEU A 121 14.54 -2.88 -4.34
C LEU A 121 14.66 -1.72 -5.32
N GLU A 122 14.79 -0.50 -4.82
CA GLU A 122 15.07 0.66 -5.67
C GLU A 122 16.38 0.49 -6.41
N ASN A 123 17.46 0.11 -5.72
CA ASN A 123 18.74 -0.17 -6.38
C ASN A 123 18.63 -1.31 -7.39
N TYR A 124 17.75 -2.29 -7.15
CA TYR A 124 17.47 -3.34 -8.14
C TYR A 124 16.73 -2.75 -9.35
N GLY A 125 15.75 -1.86 -9.15
CA GLY A 125 15.02 -1.20 -10.23
C GLY A 125 15.90 -0.33 -11.12
N TRP A 126 16.84 0.42 -10.54
CA TRP A 126 17.83 1.20 -11.28
C TRP A 126 18.65 0.31 -12.22
N HIS A 127 19.37 -0.68 -11.68
CA HIS A 127 20.19 -1.58 -12.52
C HIS A 127 19.35 -2.46 -13.46
N ALA A 128 18.12 -2.82 -13.09
CA ALA A 128 17.25 -3.60 -13.97
C ALA A 128 16.80 -2.80 -15.20
N SER A 129 16.72 -1.47 -15.08
CA SER A 129 16.33 -0.60 -16.20
C SER A 129 17.35 -0.66 -17.35
N ASP A 130 18.65 -0.74 -17.02
CA ASP A 130 19.73 -0.92 -18.01
C ASP A 130 19.65 -2.30 -18.70
N LEU A 131 19.00 -3.26 -18.05
CA LEU A 131 18.76 -4.61 -18.59
C LEU A 131 17.42 -4.74 -19.33
N GLU A 132 16.80 -3.60 -19.70
CA GLU A 132 15.50 -3.53 -20.39
C GLU A 132 14.36 -4.18 -19.58
N ILE A 133 14.35 -3.92 -18.26
CA ILE A 133 13.30 -4.33 -17.32
C ILE A 133 12.85 -3.11 -16.53
N ASN A 134 11.63 -2.64 -16.77
CA ASN A 134 11.11 -1.42 -16.14
C ASN A 134 10.36 -1.69 -14.80
N TYR A 135 10.10 -0.62 -14.05
CA TYR A 135 9.39 -0.67 -12.76
C TYR A 135 7.96 -1.23 -12.85
N ARG A 136 7.29 -1.09 -14.02
CA ARG A 136 5.97 -1.70 -14.24
C ARG A 136 6.07 -3.22 -14.24
N GLU A 137 7.03 -3.78 -14.97
CA GLU A 137 7.27 -5.23 -14.99
C GLU A 137 7.64 -5.77 -13.59
N LEU A 138 8.48 -5.03 -12.85
CA LEU A 138 8.84 -5.40 -11.48
C LEU A 138 7.63 -5.36 -10.53
N SER A 139 6.80 -4.31 -10.61
CA SER A 139 5.60 -4.19 -9.78
C SER A 139 4.57 -5.27 -10.11
N GLU A 140 4.32 -5.55 -11.39
CA GLU A 140 3.45 -6.65 -11.82
C GLU A 140 3.95 -8.00 -11.29
N PHE A 141 5.25 -8.28 -11.39
CA PHE A 141 5.84 -9.49 -10.83
C PHE A 141 5.63 -9.58 -9.30
N ILE A 142 5.83 -8.48 -8.55
CA ILE A 142 5.60 -8.43 -7.10
C ILE A 142 4.14 -8.72 -6.77
N GLU A 143 3.19 -8.09 -7.46
CA GLU A 143 1.75 -8.25 -7.24
C GLU A 143 1.31 -9.71 -7.45
N GLU A 144 1.87 -10.38 -8.47
CA GLU A 144 1.56 -11.76 -8.82
C GLU A 144 2.24 -12.79 -7.90
N ASN A 145 3.48 -12.55 -7.49
CA ASN A 145 4.34 -13.58 -6.88
C ASN A 145 4.62 -13.37 -5.38
N CYS A 146 4.21 -12.25 -4.80
CA CYS A 146 4.46 -11.93 -3.39
C CYS A 146 3.17 -11.75 -2.57
N SER A 147 3.33 -11.89 -1.25
CA SER A 147 2.27 -11.73 -0.25
C SER A 147 2.17 -10.27 0.22
N GLY A 148 0.96 -9.81 0.48
CA GLY A 148 0.68 -8.43 0.86
C GLY A 148 -0.71 -7.95 0.46
N THR A 149 -0.87 -6.64 0.43
CA THR A 149 -2.11 -5.95 0.01
C THR A 149 -1.82 -4.90 -1.05
N LEU A 150 -2.54 -4.96 -2.18
CA LEU A 150 -2.68 -3.87 -3.13
C LEU A 150 -3.98 -3.13 -2.80
N LEU A 151 -3.89 -1.93 -2.24
CA LEU A 151 -5.05 -1.06 -2.06
C LEU A 151 -5.07 -0.03 -3.20
N CYS A 152 -6.15 -0.03 -3.97
CA CYS A 152 -6.27 0.80 -5.16
C CYS A 152 -7.63 1.47 -5.26
N TYR A 153 -7.69 2.58 -5.97
CA TYR A 153 -8.89 3.11 -6.57
C TYR A 153 -8.82 2.85 -8.08
N ASP A 154 -9.74 2.03 -8.57
CA ASP A 154 -9.79 1.65 -9.98
C ASP A 154 -11.25 1.70 -10.48
N ASN A 155 -11.58 2.67 -11.33
CA ASN A 155 -12.91 2.83 -11.91
C ASN A 155 -12.93 2.57 -13.42
N GLU A 156 -12.00 1.77 -13.95
CA GLU A 156 -11.78 1.49 -15.39
C GLU A 156 -11.23 2.68 -16.21
N ILE A 157 -11.38 3.92 -15.72
CA ILE A 157 -10.89 5.15 -16.39
C ILE A 157 -9.65 5.69 -15.67
N GLN A 158 -9.66 5.61 -14.35
CA GLN A 158 -8.63 6.13 -13.46
C GLN A 158 -8.18 4.97 -12.58
N PHE A 159 -6.86 4.84 -12.47
CA PHE A 159 -6.20 3.94 -11.56
C PHE A 159 -5.25 4.74 -10.66
N SER A 160 -5.27 4.45 -9.36
CA SER A 160 -4.18 4.81 -8.47
C SER A 160 -4.14 3.79 -7.34
N GLY A 161 -2.97 3.44 -6.84
CA GLY A 161 -2.88 2.44 -5.79
C GLY A 161 -1.51 2.38 -5.14
N PHE A 162 -1.43 1.63 -4.05
CA PHE A 162 -0.16 1.32 -3.42
C PHE A 162 -0.14 -0.12 -2.94
N VAL A 163 1.06 -0.65 -2.89
CA VAL A 163 1.33 -2.00 -2.40
C VAL A 163 1.95 -1.93 -1.02
N ILE A 164 1.50 -2.81 -0.12
CA ILE A 164 2.14 -3.10 1.17
C ILE A 164 2.49 -4.58 1.16
N VAL A 165 3.75 -4.91 1.41
CA VAL A 165 4.24 -6.30 1.41
C VAL A 165 4.35 -6.87 2.82
N ASP A 166 4.10 -8.16 2.95
CA ASP A 166 4.16 -8.86 4.24
C ASP A 166 5.62 -9.12 4.67
N ASP A 167 6.50 -9.44 3.73
CA ASP A 167 7.92 -9.70 3.95
C ASP A 167 8.80 -9.08 2.86
N ILE A 168 9.57 -8.06 3.23
CA ILE A 168 10.44 -7.34 2.30
C ILE A 168 11.66 -8.16 1.87
N GLU A 169 12.16 -9.08 2.71
CA GLU A 169 13.31 -9.92 2.37
C GLU A 169 12.92 -10.99 1.34
N GLU A 170 11.72 -11.55 1.48
CA GLU A 170 11.15 -12.47 0.48
C GLU A 170 11.00 -11.77 -0.88
N VAL A 171 10.44 -10.55 -0.88
CA VAL A 171 10.24 -9.76 -2.09
C VAL A 171 11.58 -9.45 -2.76
N ARG A 172 12.58 -8.97 -2.01
CA ARG A 172 13.95 -8.72 -2.51
C ARG A 172 14.53 -9.95 -3.18
N THR A 173 14.40 -11.12 -2.53
CA THR A 173 14.93 -12.38 -3.07
C THR A 173 14.26 -12.74 -4.40
N LYS A 174 12.92 -12.75 -4.44
CA LYS A 174 12.15 -13.11 -5.63
C LYS A 174 12.35 -12.14 -6.78
N VAL A 175 12.37 -10.84 -6.50
CA VAL A 175 12.58 -9.79 -7.52
C VAL A 175 13.97 -9.92 -8.12
N LYS A 176 15.00 -10.17 -7.30
CA LYS A 176 16.36 -10.40 -7.80
C LYS A 176 16.43 -11.63 -8.71
N GLU A 177 15.81 -12.73 -8.31
CA GLU A 177 15.74 -13.95 -9.12
C GLU A 177 15.05 -13.69 -10.47
N PHE A 178 13.91 -13.01 -10.45
CA PHE A 178 13.19 -12.61 -11.66
C PHE A 178 14.04 -11.74 -12.60
N ILE A 179 14.73 -10.73 -12.07
CA ILE A 179 15.61 -9.86 -12.87
C ILE A 179 16.71 -10.69 -13.54
N ILE A 180 17.33 -11.62 -12.80
CA ILE A 180 18.39 -12.47 -13.36
C ILE A 180 17.87 -13.36 -14.50
N GLU A 181 16.70 -13.97 -14.33
CA GLU A 181 16.10 -14.82 -15.35
C GLU A 181 15.69 -14.03 -16.59
N LYS A 182 15.05 -12.88 -16.39
CA LYS A 182 14.61 -11.99 -17.46
C LYS A 182 15.79 -11.37 -18.21
N ALA A 183 16.84 -10.93 -17.52
CA ALA A 183 18.04 -10.38 -18.14
C ALA A 183 18.75 -11.40 -19.03
N LYS A 184 18.89 -12.66 -18.57
CA LYS A 184 19.43 -13.75 -19.40
C LYS A 184 18.62 -13.96 -20.67
N LYS A 185 17.29 -13.93 -20.55
CA LYS A 185 16.42 -14.01 -21.72
C LYS A 185 16.59 -12.82 -22.66
N ASN A 186 16.67 -11.60 -22.12
CA ASN A 186 16.89 -10.39 -22.93
C ASN A 186 18.25 -10.43 -23.67
N ILE A 187 19.28 -11.05 -23.08
CA ILE A 187 20.57 -11.33 -23.76
C ILE A 187 20.37 -12.34 -24.90
N GLU A 188 19.71 -13.47 -24.63
CA GLU A 188 19.45 -14.51 -25.64
C GLU A 188 18.61 -13.99 -26.81
N ASP A 189 17.68 -13.08 -26.53
CA ASP A 189 16.81 -12.43 -27.51
C ASP A 189 17.48 -11.23 -28.22
N GLU A 190 18.77 -10.96 -27.95
CA GLU A 190 19.56 -9.83 -28.51
C GLU A 190 18.89 -8.44 -28.29
N ILE A 191 18.20 -8.26 -27.16
CA ILE A 191 17.49 -7.02 -26.81
C ILE A 191 18.45 -6.00 -26.19
N ILE A 192 19.41 -6.46 -25.39
CA ILE A 192 20.36 -5.61 -24.67
C ILE A 192 21.73 -5.57 -25.37
N ASP A 193 22.37 -4.41 -25.38
CA ASP A 193 23.73 -4.25 -25.87
C ASP A 193 24.74 -4.60 -24.75
N ILE A 194 25.30 -5.80 -24.82
CA ILE A 194 26.22 -6.31 -23.80
C ILE A 194 27.59 -5.60 -23.80
N GLU A 195 27.88 -4.75 -24.78
CA GLU A 195 29.09 -3.93 -24.83
C GLU A 195 28.92 -2.56 -24.16
N ASP A 196 27.69 -2.19 -23.79
CA ASP A 196 27.39 -0.92 -23.11
C ASP A 196 27.88 -0.94 -21.64
N ASP A 197 28.50 0.15 -21.20
CA ASP A 197 29.11 0.26 -19.87
C ASP A 197 28.06 0.15 -18.74
N ASP A 198 26.87 0.72 -18.92
CA ASP A 198 25.79 0.67 -17.92
C ASP A 198 25.22 -0.76 -17.81
N VAL A 199 25.10 -1.45 -18.96
CA VAL A 199 24.70 -2.86 -19.02
C VAL A 199 25.72 -3.74 -18.29
N ILE A 200 27.03 -3.55 -18.54
CA ILE A 200 28.09 -4.31 -17.88
C ILE A 200 28.03 -4.13 -16.36
N GLU A 201 27.87 -2.90 -15.88
CA GLU A 201 27.73 -2.61 -14.44
C GLU A 201 26.52 -3.34 -13.83
N ALA A 202 25.37 -3.29 -14.51
CA ALA A 202 24.16 -3.98 -14.05
C ALA A 202 24.34 -5.51 -14.01
N LEU A 203 24.96 -6.11 -15.02
CA LEU A 203 25.23 -7.56 -15.04
C LEU A 203 26.16 -7.98 -13.90
N ASP A 204 27.22 -7.20 -13.63
CA ASP A 204 28.13 -7.44 -12.50
C ASP A 204 27.41 -7.30 -11.15
N PHE A 205 26.54 -6.29 -11.01
CA PHE A 205 25.72 -6.09 -9.81
C PHE A 205 24.83 -7.30 -9.50
N PHE A 206 24.20 -7.89 -10.52
CA PHE A 206 23.38 -9.09 -10.36
C PHE A 206 24.19 -10.40 -10.38
N GLY A 207 25.49 -10.34 -10.67
CA GLY A 207 26.37 -11.51 -10.74
C GLY A 207 26.08 -12.42 -11.95
N ILE A 208 25.60 -11.84 -13.04
CA ILE A 208 25.31 -12.54 -14.30
C ILE A 208 26.60 -12.61 -15.11
N ARG A 209 26.98 -13.82 -15.52
CA ARG A 209 28.15 -14.03 -16.39
C ARG A 209 27.69 -14.32 -17.80
N ILE A 210 28.26 -13.60 -18.76
CA ILE A 210 28.11 -13.81 -20.20
C ILE A 210 29.10 -14.89 -20.66
#